data_AF-A0A7S1EIC6-F1
#
_entry.id   AF-A0A7S1EIC6-F1
#
_cell.length_a   1.000
_cell.length_b   1.000
_cell.length_c   1.000
_cell.angle_alpha   90.00
_cell.angle_beta   90.00
_cell.angle_gamma   90.00
#
_symmetry.space_group_name_H-M   'P 1'
#
loop_
_entity.id
_entity.type
_entity.pdbx_description
1 polymer ?
#
loop_
_entity_poly.entity_id
_entity_poly.type
_entity_poly.pdbx_seq_one_letter_code
_entity_poly.pdbx_strand_id
1 'polypeptide(L)'
;ESTMTTDPFMPSMAKGAAVGAAVAAGCLAAYGTYRLVRYHFFGKWEWVRVGHVSALHIYPIKSCRGTEVEEMDIGLFGPVNDRVFIVVDENGRFITQRQNPEMALIHPSVPSGTSIALSAPGMSPLKVATTGDGAPVDVGIWDDEVIGVDQGAACSKWLSDYMQRPARLIGIPKKGYDRPTSSKWSPQGGLNQASYADGCPPPTRPDQAPARTCAAASGAPRRVR
;
A
#
# COMPACT_ATOMS: atom_id res chain seq x y z
N GLU A 1 60.33 73.64 -8.70
CA GLU A 1 58.90 73.58 -8.36
C GLU A 1 58.13 73.24 -9.62
N SER A 2 57.65 72.01 -9.76
CA SER A 2 56.35 71.53 -9.25
C SER A 2 55.19 71.97 -10.14
N THR A 3 54.63 71.04 -10.91
CA THR A 3 53.19 70.92 -11.24
C THR A 3 53.02 69.60 -11.99
N MET A 4 52.68 68.53 -11.25
CA MET A 4 51.31 67.99 -11.17
C MET A 4 50.79 67.45 -12.50
N THR A 5 51.27 66.26 -12.85
CA THR A 5 50.57 65.34 -13.74
C THR A 5 49.38 64.78 -12.96
N THR A 6 48.17 65.09 -13.40
CA THR A 6 46.95 64.44 -12.91
C THR A 6 46.66 63.25 -13.83
N ASP A 7 46.88 62.04 -13.32
CA ASP A 7 46.43 60.82 -13.99
C ASP A 7 44.91 60.67 -13.84
N PRO A 8 44.16 60.32 -14.90
CA PRO A 8 42.74 60.03 -14.82
C PRO A 8 42.53 58.58 -14.39
N PHE A 9 42.74 58.27 -13.11
CA PHE A 9 42.34 56.98 -12.54
C PHE A 9 40.92 57.07 -12.01
N MET A 10 39.91 56.79 -12.86
CA MET A 10 38.61 56.17 -12.47
C MET A 10 37.64 56.06 -13.67
N PRO A 11 37.60 54.90 -14.36
CA PRO A 11 36.37 54.48 -15.03
C PRO A 11 36.11 52.97 -14.81
N SER A 12 35.79 52.55 -13.58
CA SER A 12 35.52 51.14 -13.27
C SER A 12 34.21 50.93 -12.47
N MET A 13 33.95 51.74 -11.45
CA MET A 13 32.76 51.57 -10.60
C MET A 13 31.43 51.82 -11.33
N ALA A 14 31.35 52.83 -12.20
CA ALA A 14 30.10 53.19 -12.89
C ALA A 14 29.63 52.08 -13.86
N LYS A 15 30.57 51.37 -14.49
CA LYS A 15 30.26 50.25 -15.40
C LYS A 15 29.78 49.02 -14.61
N GLY A 16 30.38 48.73 -13.45
CA GLY A 16 29.95 47.63 -12.57
C GLY A 16 28.55 47.82 -11.98
N ALA A 17 28.20 49.05 -11.59
CA ALA A 17 26.86 49.38 -11.08
C ALA A 17 25.77 49.22 -12.17
N ALA A 18 26.06 49.64 -13.42
CA ALA A 18 25.13 49.48 -14.54
C ALA A 18 24.88 48.00 -14.89
N VAL A 19 25.93 47.17 -14.88
CA VAL A 19 25.80 45.72 -15.09
C VAL A 19 25.01 45.05 -13.96
N GLY A 20 25.26 45.42 -12.71
CA GLY A 20 24.50 44.92 -11.55
C GLY A 20 23.01 45.25 -11.61
N ALA A 21 22.67 46.48 -12.04
CA ALA A 21 21.28 46.90 -12.21
C ALA A 21 20.55 46.13 -13.33
N ALA A 22 21.24 45.85 -14.45
CA ALA A 22 20.68 45.08 -15.57
C ALA A 22 20.41 43.62 -15.18
N VAL A 23 21.30 42.98 -14.43
CA VAL A 23 21.11 41.62 -13.91
C VAL A 23 19.94 41.58 -12.93
N ALA A 24 19.86 42.55 -12.01
CA ALA A 24 18.75 42.64 -11.06
C ALA A 24 17.39 42.81 -11.76
N ALA A 25 17.33 43.68 -12.77
CA ALA A 25 16.12 43.87 -13.58
C ALA A 25 15.74 42.60 -14.37
N GLY A 26 16.72 41.90 -14.95
CA GLY A 26 16.50 40.62 -15.63
C GLY A 26 15.98 39.53 -14.69
N CYS A 27 16.55 39.41 -13.49
CA CYS A 27 16.09 38.48 -12.46
C CYS A 27 14.66 38.80 -12.00
N LEU A 28 14.32 40.07 -11.82
CA LEU A 28 12.96 40.50 -11.45
C LEU A 28 11.95 40.21 -12.57
N ALA A 29 12.31 40.45 -13.83
CA ALA A 29 11.47 40.15 -14.98
C ALA A 29 11.25 38.63 -15.14
N ALA A 30 12.31 37.84 -14.99
CA ALA A 30 12.24 36.37 -15.02
C ALA A 30 11.38 35.83 -13.86
N TYR A 31 11.55 36.37 -12.64
CA TYR A 31 10.74 36.00 -11.48
C TYR A 31 9.27 36.42 -11.63
N GLY A 32 9.00 37.61 -12.15
CA GLY A 32 7.66 38.09 -12.47
C GLY A 32 6.97 37.20 -13.50
N THR A 33 7.69 36.84 -14.57
CA THR A 33 7.22 35.92 -15.62
C THR A 33 6.95 34.53 -15.04
N TYR A 34 7.88 33.98 -14.25
CA TYR A 34 7.69 32.72 -13.53
C TYR A 34 6.43 32.76 -12.65
N ARG A 35 6.22 33.85 -11.89
CA ARG A 35 5.05 34.01 -11.03
C ARG A 35 3.75 34.11 -11.83
N LEU A 36 3.75 34.84 -12.94
CA LEU A 36 2.60 34.96 -13.84
C LEU A 36 2.25 33.61 -14.46
N VAL A 37 3.26 32.90 -14.99
CA VAL A 37 3.10 31.56 -15.56
C VAL A 37 2.59 30.59 -14.50
N ARG A 38 3.16 30.63 -13.29
CA ARG A 38 2.71 29.80 -12.17
C ARG A 38 1.28 30.12 -11.76
N TYR A 39 0.89 31.40 -11.70
CA TYR A 39 -0.46 31.79 -11.29
C TYR A 39 -1.52 31.43 -12.34
N HIS A 40 -1.23 31.60 -13.64
CA HIS A 40 -2.17 31.33 -14.73
C HIS A 40 -2.21 29.86 -15.18
N PHE A 41 -1.06 29.21 -15.32
CA PHE A 41 -0.98 27.85 -15.90
C PHE A 41 -0.99 26.77 -14.84
N PHE A 42 -0.45 27.04 -13.65
CA PHE A 42 -0.51 26.11 -12.53
C PHE A 42 -1.61 26.57 -11.56
N GLY A 43 -2.84 26.54 -12.08
CA GLY A 43 -4.06 26.87 -11.35
C GLY A 43 -4.13 26.17 -9.99
N LYS A 44 -4.83 26.80 -9.06
CA LYS A 44 -5.06 26.22 -7.73
C LYS A 44 -5.81 24.89 -7.91
N TRP A 45 -5.20 23.81 -7.44
CA TRP A 45 -5.89 22.54 -7.30
C TRP A 45 -7.01 22.72 -6.28
N GLU A 46 -8.25 22.75 -6.75
CA GLU A 46 -9.42 22.74 -5.87
C GLU A 46 -9.78 21.28 -5.62
N TRP A 47 -9.74 20.88 -4.35
CA TRP A 47 -10.12 19.53 -3.96
C TRP A 47 -11.63 19.38 -4.09
N VAL A 48 -12.07 18.64 -5.10
CA VAL A 48 -13.48 18.30 -5.28
C VAL A 48 -13.75 16.98 -4.57
N ARG A 49 -14.80 16.94 -3.74
CA ARG A 49 -15.29 15.68 -3.16
C ARG A 49 -15.88 14.83 -4.29
N VAL A 50 -15.27 13.67 -4.57
CA VAL A 50 -15.73 12.75 -5.62
C VAL A 50 -16.61 11.61 -5.09
N GLY A 51 -16.74 11.46 -3.77
CA GLY A 51 -17.55 10.42 -3.15
C GLY A 51 -17.43 10.39 -1.63
N HIS A 52 -18.09 9.41 -1.02
CA HIS A 52 -17.94 9.03 0.38
C HIS A 52 -17.87 7.50 0.46
N VAL A 53 -17.22 6.99 1.51
CA VAL A 53 -17.19 5.54 1.79
C VAL A 53 -18.55 5.13 2.30
N SER A 54 -19.19 4.16 1.64
CA SER A 54 -20.51 3.64 2.07
C SER A 54 -20.39 2.46 3.01
N ALA A 55 -19.35 1.63 2.84
CA ALA A 55 -19.09 0.45 3.65
C ALA A 55 -17.62 0.07 3.55
N LEU A 56 -17.12 -0.60 4.58
CA LEU A 56 -15.77 -1.14 4.65
C LEU A 56 -15.86 -2.65 4.86
N HIS A 57 -15.06 -3.41 4.11
CA HIS A 57 -15.04 -4.87 4.22
C HIS A 57 -13.61 -5.37 4.38
N ILE A 58 -13.42 -6.30 5.31
CA ILE A 58 -12.17 -7.04 5.51
C ILE A 58 -12.39 -8.49 5.07
N TYR A 59 -11.41 -9.07 4.38
CA TYR A 59 -11.42 -10.45 3.91
C TYR A 59 -10.30 -11.23 4.59
N PRO A 60 -10.46 -11.73 5.82
CA PRO A 60 -9.37 -12.37 6.55
C PRO A 60 -8.70 -13.53 5.82
N ILE A 61 -9.49 -14.33 5.11
CA ILE A 61 -9.03 -15.46 4.31
C ILE A 61 -9.26 -15.16 2.83
N LYS A 62 -8.22 -15.32 2.01
CA LYS A 62 -8.35 -15.24 0.54
C LYS A 62 -9.45 -16.20 0.06
N SER A 63 -10.30 -15.71 -0.86
CA SER A 63 -11.41 -16.46 -1.48
C SER A 63 -12.63 -16.74 -0.59
N CYS A 64 -12.61 -16.39 0.70
CA CYS A 64 -13.77 -16.53 1.60
C CYS A 64 -14.60 -15.25 1.69
N ARG A 65 -15.70 -15.30 2.46
CA ARG A 65 -16.58 -14.15 2.66
C ARG A 65 -15.86 -13.00 3.36
N GLY A 66 -16.18 -11.77 2.95
CA GLY A 66 -15.79 -10.56 3.67
C GLY A 66 -16.70 -10.28 4.88
N THR A 67 -16.12 -9.63 5.88
CA THR A 67 -16.79 -9.13 7.07
C THR A 67 -16.86 -7.61 6.98
N GLU A 68 -18.06 -7.04 7.10
CA GLU A 68 -18.25 -5.60 7.16
C GLU A 68 -17.75 -5.04 8.49
N VAL A 69 -17.09 -3.89 8.44
CA VAL A 69 -16.53 -3.20 9.60
C VAL A 69 -16.87 -1.71 9.52
N GLU A 70 -16.98 -1.05 10.67
CA GLU A 70 -17.20 0.40 10.73
C GLU A 70 -15.90 1.19 10.53
N GLU A 71 -14.78 0.61 10.94
CA GLU A 71 -13.46 1.21 10.81
C GLU A 71 -12.40 0.13 10.59
N MET A 72 -11.31 0.50 9.94
CA MET A 72 -10.15 -0.39 9.75
C MET A 72 -8.85 0.37 9.90
N ASP A 73 -7.85 -0.32 10.42
CA ASP A 73 -6.49 0.18 10.48
C ASP A 73 -5.74 -0.21 9.19
N ILE A 74 -4.95 0.69 8.61
CA ILE A 74 -4.10 0.44 7.44
C ILE A 74 -2.66 0.26 7.93
N GLY A 75 -2.14 -0.96 7.78
CA GLY A 75 -0.77 -1.33 8.08
C GLY A 75 0.12 -1.43 6.83
N LEU A 76 1.27 -2.08 7.00
CA LEU A 76 2.29 -2.22 5.96
C LEU A 76 1.78 -2.96 4.71
N PHE A 77 0.91 -3.96 4.89
CA PHE A 77 0.38 -4.80 3.81
C PHE A 77 -0.98 -4.33 3.27
N GLY A 78 -1.46 -3.16 3.71
CA GLY A 78 -2.84 -2.72 3.51
C GLY A 78 -3.68 -2.83 4.79
N PRO A 79 -5.02 -2.98 4.69
CA PRO A 79 -5.86 -3.11 5.87
C PRO A 79 -5.41 -4.24 6.79
N VAL A 80 -5.34 -3.96 8.09
CA VAL A 80 -4.98 -4.93 9.12
C VAL A 80 -6.01 -6.06 9.11
N ASN A 81 -5.51 -7.31 9.19
CA ASN A 81 -6.28 -8.54 9.07
C ASN A 81 -6.89 -8.81 7.69
N ASP A 82 -6.56 -8.06 6.63
CA ASP A 82 -7.06 -8.33 5.27
C ASP A 82 -6.12 -9.26 4.48
N ARG A 83 -6.67 -10.38 4.00
CA ARG A 83 -5.99 -11.49 3.32
C ARG A 83 -4.70 -11.94 4.02
N VAL A 84 -4.72 -11.99 5.34
CA VAL A 84 -3.59 -12.49 6.15
C VAL A 84 -3.57 -14.02 6.26
N PHE A 85 -4.63 -14.68 5.77
CA PHE A 85 -4.71 -16.12 5.63
C PHE A 85 -5.05 -16.55 4.20
N ILE A 86 -4.66 -17.77 3.85
CA ILE A 86 -4.94 -18.42 2.58
C ILE A 86 -5.23 -19.91 2.82
N VAL A 87 -6.13 -20.48 2.03
CA VAL A 87 -6.41 -21.91 2.05
C VAL A 87 -5.60 -22.59 0.94
N VAL A 88 -4.89 -23.66 1.28
CA VAL A 88 -4.07 -24.42 0.33
C VAL A 88 -4.46 -25.89 0.33
N ASP A 89 -4.19 -26.58 -0.78
CA ASP A 89 -4.35 -28.03 -0.91
C ASP A 89 -3.15 -28.80 -0.30
N GLU A 90 -3.16 -30.12 -0.47
CA GLU A 90 -2.08 -31.01 -0.02
C GLU A 90 -0.73 -30.71 -0.69
N ASN A 91 -0.73 -30.09 -1.87
CA ASN A 91 0.46 -29.73 -2.63
C ASN A 91 0.94 -28.29 -2.34
N GLY A 92 0.31 -27.58 -1.40
CA GLY A 92 0.66 -26.20 -1.05
C GLY A 92 0.17 -25.17 -2.08
N ARG A 93 -0.72 -25.55 -3.00
CA ARG A 93 -1.33 -24.62 -3.96
C ARG A 93 -2.59 -24.00 -3.37
N PHE A 94 -2.73 -22.70 -3.52
CA PHE A 94 -3.90 -22.01 -3.01
C PHE A 94 -5.20 -22.44 -3.71
N ILE A 95 -6.26 -22.59 -2.93
CA ILE A 95 -7.60 -22.91 -3.39
C ILE A 95 -8.37 -21.60 -3.62
N THR A 96 -9.00 -21.49 -4.78
CA THR A 96 -9.77 -20.31 -5.18
C THR A 96 -11.27 -20.54 -5.05
N GLN A 97 -12.02 -19.45 -4.85
CA GLN A 97 -13.48 -19.48 -4.91
C GLN A 97 -14.00 -19.93 -6.29
N ARG A 98 -13.24 -19.71 -7.37
CA ARG A 98 -13.60 -20.17 -8.72
C ARG A 98 -13.55 -21.70 -8.84
N GLN A 99 -12.66 -22.35 -8.08
CA GLN A 99 -12.56 -23.81 -8.00
C GLN A 99 -13.57 -24.38 -6.99
N ASN A 100 -13.80 -23.69 -5.87
CA ASN A 100 -14.70 -24.10 -4.80
C ASN A 100 -15.62 -22.93 -4.39
N PRO A 101 -16.77 -22.73 -5.07
CA PRO A 101 -17.68 -21.62 -4.80
C PRO A 101 -18.21 -21.56 -3.37
N GLU A 102 -18.36 -22.71 -2.71
CA GLU A 102 -18.78 -22.85 -1.31
C GLU A 102 -17.91 -22.06 -0.32
N MET A 103 -16.67 -21.72 -0.68
CA MET A 103 -15.82 -20.83 0.12
C MET A 103 -16.48 -19.46 0.39
N ALA A 104 -17.39 -19.00 -0.50
CA ALA A 104 -18.17 -17.79 -0.32
C ALA A 104 -19.08 -17.80 0.93
N LEU A 105 -19.41 -18.99 1.43
CA LEU A 105 -20.26 -19.22 2.59
C LEU A 105 -19.46 -19.46 3.87
N ILE A 106 -18.12 -19.46 3.80
CA ILE A 106 -17.27 -19.46 4.97
C ILE A 106 -17.17 -18.01 5.46
N HIS A 107 -17.60 -17.79 6.70
CA HIS A 107 -17.55 -16.51 7.42
C HIS A 107 -16.36 -16.49 8.39
N PRO A 108 -15.20 -15.98 7.95
CA PRO A 108 -14.05 -15.77 8.83
C PRO A 108 -14.17 -14.47 9.64
N SER A 109 -13.72 -14.51 10.89
CA SER A 109 -13.59 -13.35 11.76
C SER A 109 -12.28 -13.42 12.56
N VAL A 110 -11.68 -12.27 12.85
CA VAL A 110 -10.43 -12.13 13.62
C VAL A 110 -10.69 -11.20 14.81
N PRO A 111 -11.35 -11.66 15.89
CA PRO A 111 -11.92 -10.78 16.91
C PRO A 111 -10.89 -10.02 17.75
N SER A 112 -9.66 -10.53 17.84
CA SER A 112 -8.60 -10.02 18.73
C SER A 112 -7.24 -9.90 18.06
N GLY A 113 -7.14 -10.13 16.74
CA GLY A 113 -5.85 -10.24 16.03
C GLY A 113 -5.04 -11.49 16.37
N THR A 114 -5.41 -12.23 17.41
CA THR A 114 -4.68 -13.39 17.96
C THR A 114 -5.44 -14.70 17.82
N SER A 115 -6.64 -14.66 17.26
CA SER A 115 -7.46 -15.83 17.01
C SER A 115 -8.26 -15.66 15.73
N ILE A 116 -8.51 -16.77 15.05
CA ILE A 116 -9.41 -16.83 13.91
C ILE A 116 -10.64 -17.66 14.30
N ALA A 117 -11.81 -17.15 13.95
CA ALA A 117 -13.08 -17.84 14.08
C ALA A 117 -13.66 -18.12 12.69
N LEU A 118 -14.13 -19.34 12.47
CA LEU A 118 -14.77 -19.79 11.23
C LEU A 118 -16.20 -20.24 11.53
N SER A 119 -17.11 -19.86 10.66
CA SER A 119 -18.47 -20.41 10.63
C SER A 119 -18.92 -20.61 9.19
N ALA A 120 -19.73 -21.63 8.96
CA ALA A 120 -20.34 -21.91 7.67
C ALA A 120 -21.62 -22.72 7.88
N PRO A 121 -22.56 -22.72 6.92
CA PRO A 121 -23.78 -23.53 7.01
C PRO A 121 -23.47 -25.01 7.24
N GLY A 122 -24.19 -25.64 8.18
CA GLY A 122 -24.02 -27.07 8.48
C GLY A 122 -22.77 -27.45 9.28
N MET A 123 -21.93 -26.48 9.68
CA MET A 123 -20.72 -26.72 10.45
C MET A 123 -20.82 -26.12 11.86
N SER A 124 -20.29 -26.83 12.86
CA SER A 124 -20.06 -26.24 14.18
C SER A 124 -19.03 -25.10 14.07
N PRO A 125 -19.25 -23.94 14.70
CA PRO A 125 -18.28 -22.84 14.70
C PRO A 125 -16.93 -23.29 15.27
N LEU A 126 -15.85 -22.85 14.63
CA LEU A 126 -14.49 -23.10 15.08
C LEU A 126 -13.86 -21.79 15.55
N LYS A 127 -13.11 -21.83 16.66
CA LYS A 127 -12.23 -20.73 17.08
C LYS A 127 -10.88 -21.29 17.49
N VAL A 128 -9.81 -20.78 16.89
CA VAL A 128 -8.43 -21.25 17.13
C VAL A 128 -7.52 -20.04 17.33
N ALA A 129 -6.55 -20.15 18.24
CA ALA A 129 -5.49 -19.15 18.40
C ALA A 129 -4.56 -19.18 17.17
N THR A 130 -4.28 -18.03 16.59
CA THR A 130 -3.43 -17.93 15.40
C THR A 130 -1.97 -18.05 15.81
N THR A 131 -1.17 -18.77 15.02
CA THR A 131 0.27 -18.88 15.22
C THR A 131 1.03 -18.30 14.05
N GLY A 132 2.14 -17.62 14.34
CA GLY A 132 3.07 -17.11 13.32
C GLY A 132 4.51 -17.57 13.53
N ASP A 133 4.72 -18.49 14.47
CA ASP A 133 6.04 -19.04 14.84
C ASP A 133 6.16 -20.55 14.54
N GLY A 134 5.22 -21.11 13.76
CA GLY A 134 5.25 -22.51 13.35
C GLY A 134 6.30 -22.78 12.26
N ALA A 135 6.45 -24.06 11.90
CA ALA A 135 7.33 -24.45 10.80
C ALA A 135 6.88 -23.79 9.48
N PRO A 136 7.81 -23.21 8.70
CA PRO A 136 7.49 -22.59 7.43
C PRO A 136 6.96 -23.65 6.45
N VAL A 137 5.92 -23.27 5.71
CA VAL A 137 5.31 -24.07 4.65
C VAL A 137 5.38 -23.28 3.35
N ASP A 138 5.84 -23.90 2.28
CA ASP A 138 5.85 -23.27 0.96
C ASP A 138 4.41 -23.18 0.42
N VAL A 139 4.06 -22.00 -0.06
CA VAL A 139 2.75 -21.68 -0.62
C VAL A 139 2.92 -21.08 -2.00
N GLY A 140 2.40 -21.77 -3.01
CA GLY A 140 2.34 -21.26 -4.38
C GLY A 140 1.11 -20.36 -4.56
N ILE A 141 1.34 -19.11 -4.99
CA ILE A 141 0.31 -18.11 -5.27
C ILE A 141 0.55 -17.54 -6.66
N TRP A 142 -0.24 -17.99 -7.64
CA TRP A 142 0.01 -17.67 -9.05
C TRP A 142 1.45 -18.05 -9.44
N ASP A 143 2.25 -17.07 -9.88
CA ASP A 143 3.67 -17.24 -10.22
C ASP A 143 4.61 -16.93 -9.04
N ASP A 144 4.06 -16.60 -7.86
CA ASP A 144 4.83 -16.34 -6.64
C ASP A 144 4.94 -17.62 -5.78
N GLU A 145 6.10 -17.85 -5.19
CA GLU A 145 6.27 -18.78 -4.07
C GLU A 145 6.57 -17.99 -2.81
N VAL A 146 5.81 -18.23 -1.74
CA VAL A 146 5.95 -17.53 -0.46
C VAL A 146 5.91 -18.52 0.69
N ILE A 147 6.53 -18.13 1.81
CA ILE A 147 6.44 -18.91 3.03
C ILE A 147 5.19 -18.54 3.83
N GLY A 148 4.62 -19.55 4.48
CA GLY A 148 3.46 -19.44 5.35
C GLY A 148 3.61 -20.29 6.62
N VAL A 149 2.66 -20.14 7.55
CA VAL A 149 2.58 -20.95 8.77
C VAL A 149 1.23 -21.64 8.86
N ASP A 150 1.25 -22.96 9.02
CA ASP A 150 0.03 -23.75 9.23
C ASP A 150 -0.65 -23.38 10.56
N GLN A 151 -1.95 -23.10 10.50
CA GLN A 151 -2.77 -22.73 11.66
C GLN A 151 -3.31 -23.94 12.45
N GLY A 152 -2.84 -25.14 12.11
CA GLY A 152 -3.01 -26.36 12.90
C GLY A 152 -4.09 -27.30 12.39
N ALA A 153 -4.06 -28.53 12.93
CA ALA A 153 -4.91 -29.63 12.51
C ALA A 153 -6.41 -29.35 12.67
N ALA A 154 -6.82 -28.54 13.66
CA ALA A 154 -8.22 -28.17 13.86
C ALA A 154 -8.77 -27.33 12.69
N CYS A 155 -8.00 -26.36 12.20
CA CYS A 155 -8.36 -25.55 11.03
C CYS A 155 -8.38 -26.40 9.76
N SER A 156 -7.35 -27.23 9.58
CA SER A 156 -7.24 -28.15 8.44
C SER A 156 -8.42 -29.12 8.37
N LYS A 157 -8.77 -29.75 9.49
CA LYS A 157 -9.91 -30.65 9.59
C LYS A 157 -11.22 -29.93 9.27
N TRP A 158 -11.48 -28.79 9.89
CA TRP A 158 -12.73 -28.05 9.68
C TRP A 158 -12.93 -27.61 8.22
N LEU A 159 -11.86 -27.09 7.60
CA LEU A 159 -11.89 -26.70 6.18
C LEU A 159 -12.05 -27.90 5.26
N SER A 160 -11.37 -29.00 5.56
CA SER A 160 -11.45 -30.22 4.75
C SER A 160 -12.82 -30.87 4.83
N ASP A 161 -13.40 -30.91 6.04
CA ASP A 161 -14.77 -31.39 6.26
C ASP A 161 -15.78 -30.52 5.50
N TYR A 162 -15.63 -29.20 5.51
CA TYR A 162 -16.59 -28.31 4.82
C TYR A 162 -16.46 -28.39 3.28
N MET A 163 -15.23 -28.37 2.76
CA MET A 163 -14.99 -28.34 1.31
C MET A 163 -14.95 -29.72 0.67
N GLN A 164 -15.04 -30.80 1.46
CA GLN A 164 -15.00 -32.19 1.01
C GLN A 164 -13.72 -32.51 0.21
N ARG A 165 -12.60 -31.90 0.60
CA ARG A 165 -11.26 -32.11 -0.01
C ARG A 165 -10.16 -31.71 0.97
N PRO A 166 -8.93 -32.23 0.83
CA PRO A 166 -7.82 -31.81 1.70
C PRO A 166 -7.59 -30.30 1.59
N ALA A 167 -7.54 -29.64 2.74
CA ALA A 167 -7.37 -28.20 2.83
C ALA A 167 -6.67 -27.81 4.12
N ARG A 168 -5.70 -26.89 4.03
CA ARG A 168 -4.98 -26.33 5.17
C ARG A 168 -5.12 -24.81 5.19
N LEU A 169 -5.23 -24.26 6.40
CA LEU A 169 -5.24 -22.82 6.60
C LEU A 169 -3.82 -22.35 6.88
N ILE A 170 -3.32 -21.47 6.02
CA ILE A 170 -1.98 -20.92 6.11
C ILE A 170 -2.06 -19.44 6.43
N GLY A 171 -1.31 -19.00 7.44
CA GLY A 171 -1.19 -17.60 7.85
C GLY A 171 0.17 -17.02 7.52
N ILE A 172 0.27 -15.69 7.48
CA ILE A 172 1.54 -14.98 7.32
C ILE A 172 2.44 -15.22 8.55
N PRO A 173 3.72 -15.62 8.37
CA PRO A 173 4.66 -15.78 9.48
C PRO A 173 5.01 -14.42 10.11
N LYS A 174 5.37 -14.42 11.40
CA LYS A 174 5.84 -13.19 12.08
C LYS A 174 7.18 -12.68 11.53
N LYS A 175 7.98 -13.55 10.92
CA LYS A 175 9.31 -13.26 10.39
C LYS A 175 9.52 -13.94 9.05
N GLY A 176 10.32 -13.31 8.18
CA GLY A 176 10.73 -13.90 6.90
C GLY A 176 9.64 -13.88 5.82
N TYR A 177 8.50 -13.24 6.07
CA TYR A 177 7.53 -13.02 5.00
C TYR A 177 8.07 -11.95 4.05
N ASP A 178 8.26 -12.34 2.79
CA ASP A 178 8.60 -11.41 1.74
C ASP A 178 7.77 -11.71 0.49
N ARG A 179 6.96 -10.73 0.11
CA ARG A 179 6.14 -10.78 -1.09
C ARG A 179 6.03 -9.38 -1.67
N PRO A 180 7.01 -8.94 -2.47
CA PRO A 180 7.01 -7.60 -3.02
C PRO A 180 5.85 -7.41 -3.99
N THR A 181 5.19 -6.25 -3.93
CA THR A 181 4.26 -5.84 -4.98
C THR A 181 5.02 -5.62 -6.29
N SER A 182 4.41 -5.98 -7.41
CA SER A 182 5.10 -5.89 -8.71
C SER A 182 5.55 -4.46 -9.00
N SER A 183 6.76 -4.30 -9.52
CA SER A 183 7.36 -3.01 -9.91
C SER A 183 6.53 -2.24 -10.94
N LYS A 184 5.75 -2.95 -11.77
CA LYS A 184 4.79 -2.39 -12.72
C LYS A 184 3.77 -1.46 -12.05
N TRP A 185 3.33 -1.80 -10.83
CA TRP A 185 2.28 -1.09 -10.11
C TRP A 185 2.80 -0.24 -8.96
N SER A 186 4.04 -0.47 -8.52
CA SER A 186 4.76 0.35 -7.53
C SER A 186 6.07 0.90 -8.13
N PRO A 187 6.04 1.88 -9.06
CA PRO A 187 7.25 2.38 -9.75
C PRO A 187 8.25 3.08 -8.82
N GLN A 188 7.80 3.47 -7.61
CA GLN A 188 8.59 4.22 -6.64
C GLN A 188 9.46 3.35 -5.73
N GLY A 189 9.56 2.03 -6.01
CA GLY A 189 10.48 1.14 -5.29
C GLY A 189 10.26 1.06 -3.78
N GLY A 190 9.06 1.38 -3.31
CA GLY A 190 8.70 1.27 -1.89
C GLY A 190 8.71 -0.19 -1.45
N LEU A 191 9.00 -0.41 -0.16
CA LEU A 191 8.87 -1.69 0.57
C LEU A 191 7.40 -2.15 0.67
N ASN A 192 6.68 -2.12 -0.43
CA ASN A 192 5.27 -2.45 -0.51
C ASN A 192 5.17 -3.97 -0.62
N GLN A 193 5.08 -4.63 0.52
CA GLN A 193 4.78 -6.05 0.60
C GLN A 193 3.25 -6.24 0.47
N ALA A 194 2.85 -7.28 -0.25
CA ALA A 194 1.45 -7.69 -0.36
C ALA A 194 1.16 -8.81 0.64
N SER A 195 0.01 -8.78 1.32
CA SER A 195 -0.54 -9.97 1.96
C SER A 195 -0.91 -11.02 0.91
N TYR A 196 -1.74 -12.03 1.24
CA TYR A 196 -2.26 -12.96 0.25
C TYR A 196 -3.32 -12.35 -0.70
N ALA A 197 -3.47 -11.02 -0.69
CA ALA A 197 -4.21 -10.25 -1.68
C ALA A 197 -3.68 -10.51 -3.11
N ASP A 198 -4.53 -10.35 -4.13
CA ASP A 198 -4.00 -10.26 -5.49
C ASP A 198 -3.22 -8.94 -5.60
N GLY A 199 -2.02 -8.97 -6.17
CA GLY A 199 -1.09 -7.82 -6.23
C GLY A 199 -1.55 -6.67 -7.14
N CYS A 200 -2.86 -6.44 -7.28
CA CYS A 200 -3.47 -5.43 -8.12
C CYS A 200 -4.20 -4.40 -7.24
N PRO A 201 -3.59 -3.24 -6.95
CA PRO A 201 -4.36 -2.11 -6.44
C PRO A 201 -5.33 -1.62 -7.54
N PRO A 202 -6.47 -0.98 -7.21
CA PRO A 202 -7.41 -0.48 -8.21
C PRO A 202 -6.69 0.46 -9.18
N PRO A 203 -7.04 0.45 -10.48
CA PRO A 203 -6.37 1.26 -11.49
C PRO A 203 -6.53 2.74 -11.15
N THR A 204 -5.45 3.38 -10.69
CA THR A 204 -5.33 4.83 -10.76
C THR A 204 -5.10 5.18 -12.24
N ARG A 205 -5.93 6.06 -12.80
CA ARG A 205 -5.75 6.47 -14.20
C ARG A 205 -4.36 7.09 -14.38
N PRO A 206 -3.64 6.76 -15.46
CA PRO A 206 -2.32 7.32 -15.75
C PRO A 206 -2.33 8.81 -16.16
N ASP A 207 -3.51 9.43 -16.32
CA ASP A 207 -3.65 10.84 -16.72
C ASP A 207 -3.63 11.84 -15.56
N GLN A 208 -3.57 11.37 -14.31
CA GLN A 208 -3.42 12.24 -13.15
C GLN A 208 -1.98 12.21 -12.65
N ALA A 209 -1.29 13.34 -12.87
CA ALA A 209 -0.03 13.70 -12.22
C ALA A 209 -0.06 13.34 -10.73
N PRO A 210 1.08 12.96 -10.13
CA PRO A 210 1.10 12.18 -8.91
C PRO A 210 0.29 12.87 -7.83
N ALA A 211 -0.82 12.23 -7.43
CA ALA A 211 -1.32 12.41 -6.09
C ALA A 211 -0.08 12.22 -5.21
N ARG A 212 0.34 13.30 -4.54
CA ARG A 212 1.27 13.20 -3.44
C ARG A 212 0.53 12.38 -2.38
N THR A 213 0.57 11.06 -2.51
CA THR A 213 0.30 10.16 -1.41
C THR A 213 1.16 10.67 -0.29
N CYS A 214 0.52 11.00 0.82
CA CYS A 214 1.21 11.38 2.04
C CYS A 214 2.26 10.29 2.33
N ALA A 215 3.51 10.57 1.99
CA ALA A 215 4.63 9.76 2.41
C ALA A 215 4.64 9.80 3.93
N ALA A 216 4.25 8.70 4.56
CA ALA A 216 4.23 8.56 6.00
C ALA A 216 5.26 7.51 6.38
N ALA A 217 6.45 7.99 6.75
CA ALA A 217 7.60 7.21 7.22
C ALA A 217 7.42 6.65 8.65
N SER A 218 6.19 6.38 9.09
CA SER A 218 5.92 5.83 10.41
C SER A 218 5.11 4.54 10.24
N GLY A 219 5.73 3.38 10.45
CA GLY A 219 5.11 2.06 10.36
C GLY A 219 4.00 1.76 11.39
N ALA A 220 3.34 2.80 11.91
CA ALA A 220 2.18 2.68 12.78
C ALA A 220 0.89 2.65 11.96
N PRO A 221 -0.08 1.77 12.31
CA PRO A 221 -1.34 1.68 11.60
C PRO A 221 -2.13 3.01 11.61
N ARG A 222 -2.76 3.35 10.50
CA ARG A 222 -3.69 4.50 10.39
C ARG A 222 -5.14 4.05 10.36
N ARG A 223 -5.98 4.65 11.20
CA ARG A 223 -7.41 4.35 11.25
C ARG A 223 -8.18 5.05 10.14
N VAL A 224 -9.04 4.31 9.45
CA VAL A 224 -9.98 4.77 8.41
C VAL A 224 -11.40 4.51 8.89
N ARG A 225 -12.29 5.48 8.65
CA ARG A 225 -13.72 5.47 8.93
C ARG A 225 -14.49 5.83 7.67
#